data_AF-A0A7J9WBK8-F1
#
_entry.id   AF-A0A7J9WBK8-F1
#
_cell.length_a   1.000
_cell.length_b   1.000
_cell.length_c   1.000
_cell.angle_alpha   90.00
_cell.angle_beta   90.00
_cell.angle_gamma   90.00
#
_symmetry.space_group_name_H-M   'P 1'
#
loop_
_entity.id
_entity.type
_entity.pdbx_description
1 polymer ?
#
loop_
_entity_poly.entity_id
_entity_poly.type
_entity_poly.pdbx_seq_one_letter_code
_entity_poly.pdbx_strand_id
1 'polypeptide(L)'
;MAATRRRDGVLARLVVTDGPWAETIPPVPSGFDVTVSFSSEALGDEHAEALQLLGYRVVHPPPVTAMPLPPVADFLIGEALLDRHPTYGRSFAEQAKRAYNLAFGPAAALVADVVEAHTGIASS
;
A
#
# COMPACT_ATOMS: atom_id res chain seq x y z
N MET A 1 20.80 -10.37 -15.08
CA MET A 1 20.97 -9.33 -14.04
C MET A 1 19.86 -9.50 -13.02
N ALA A 2 20.15 -10.10 -11.87
CA ALA A 2 19.19 -10.14 -10.78
C ALA A 2 19.03 -8.71 -10.25
N ALA A 3 17.88 -8.09 -10.51
CA ALA A 3 17.54 -6.86 -9.83
C ALA A 3 17.40 -7.23 -8.35
N THR A 4 18.37 -6.84 -7.52
CA THR A 4 18.12 -6.58 -6.12
C THR A 4 17.04 -5.51 -6.10
N ARG A 5 15.76 -5.92 -6.17
CA ARG A 5 14.60 -5.01 -6.09
C ARG A 5 14.63 -4.47 -4.68
N ARG A 6 15.28 -3.32 -4.55
CA ARG A 6 15.45 -2.63 -3.30
C ARG A 6 14.08 -2.39 -2.68
N ARG A 7 14.03 -2.54 -1.36
CA ARG A 7 12.94 -2.11 -0.49
C ARG A 7 12.92 -0.57 -0.46
N ASP A 8 12.71 0.07 -1.60
CA ASP A 8 12.72 1.52 -1.76
C ASP A 8 11.28 2.01 -1.96
N GLY A 9 10.86 2.95 -1.12
CA GLY A 9 9.51 3.52 -1.15
C GLY A 9 8.85 3.59 0.22
N VAL A 10 7.53 3.69 0.21
CA VAL A 10 6.71 3.86 1.41
C VAL A 10 5.58 2.84 1.42
N LEU A 11 5.35 2.21 2.58
CA LEU A 11 4.09 1.56 2.88
C LEU A 11 3.19 2.55 3.64
N ALA A 12 2.11 3.02 3.01
CA ALA A 12 1.16 3.93 3.61
C ALA A 12 -0.09 3.18 4.08
N ARG A 13 -0.37 3.24 5.39
CA ARG A 13 -1.55 2.63 6.00
C ARG A 13 -2.63 3.67 6.22
N LEU A 14 -3.74 3.52 5.51
CA LEU A 14 -4.91 4.38 5.62
C LEU A 14 -6.02 3.65 6.37
N VAL A 15 -6.82 4.38 7.15
CA VAL A 15 -8.05 3.84 7.73
C VAL A 15 -9.12 3.88 6.64
N VAL A 16 -9.79 2.76 6.44
CA VAL A 16 -10.97 2.67 5.60
C VAL A 16 -12.17 3.10 6.44
N THR A 17 -12.86 4.13 6.00
CA THR A 17 -14.07 4.67 6.63
C THR A 17 -15.28 4.38 5.78
N ASP A 18 -16.48 4.41 6.36
CA ASP A 18 -17.72 4.23 5.62
C ASP A 18 -17.91 5.31 4.52
N GLY A 19 -18.69 4.98 3.49
CA GLY A 19 -19.05 5.89 2.40
C GLY A 19 -18.06 5.86 1.22
N PRO A 20 -17.96 6.93 0.41
CA PRO A 20 -17.14 6.97 -0.80
C PRO A 20 -15.64 7.12 -0.50
N TRP A 21 -15.11 6.35 0.47
CA TRP A 21 -13.72 6.44 0.90
C TRP A 21 -12.75 6.26 -0.27
N ALA A 22 -13.00 5.28 -1.15
CA ALA A 22 -12.17 5.04 -2.32
C ALA A 22 -12.09 6.25 -3.27
N GLU A 23 -13.11 7.12 -3.32
CA GLU A 23 -13.11 8.34 -4.14
C GLU A 23 -12.18 9.44 -3.59
N THR A 24 -11.77 9.32 -2.32
CA THR A 24 -10.81 10.25 -1.68
C THR A 24 -9.35 9.90 -1.99
N ILE A 25 -9.12 8.72 -2.58
CA ILE A 25 -7.80 8.22 -2.92
C ILE A 25 -7.38 8.79 -4.28
N PRO A 26 -6.17 9.38 -4.41
CA PRO A 26 -5.73 9.93 -5.70
C PRO A 26 -5.54 8.82 -6.74
N PRO A 27 -5.78 9.06 -8.03
CA PRO A 27 -5.48 8.09 -9.08
C PRO A 27 -3.98 7.83 -9.20
N VAL A 28 -3.59 6.60 -9.54
CA VAL A 28 -2.20 6.22 -9.80
C VAL A 28 -1.71 6.93 -11.06
N PRO A 29 -0.59 7.67 -11.01
CA PRO A 29 -0.03 8.29 -12.21
C PRO A 29 0.34 7.26 -13.28
N SER A 30 0.06 7.58 -14.54
CA SER A 30 0.31 6.67 -15.67
C SER A 30 1.77 6.20 -15.72
N GLY A 31 1.96 4.90 -15.93
CA GLY A 31 3.30 4.29 -16.04
C GLY A 31 3.92 3.87 -14.72
N PHE A 32 3.18 3.95 -13.61
CA PHE A 32 3.58 3.44 -12.31
C PHE A 32 2.67 2.30 -11.84
N ASP A 33 3.20 1.42 -10.98
CA ASP A 33 2.46 0.35 -10.31
C ASP A 33 2.40 0.69 -8.82
N VAL A 34 1.20 0.73 -8.27
CA VAL A 34 0.94 0.88 -6.83
C VAL A 34 0.01 -0.23 -6.44
N THR A 35 0.41 -0.98 -5.42
CA THR A 35 -0.39 -2.10 -4.91
C THR A 35 -1.12 -1.70 -3.64
N VAL A 36 -2.31 -2.27 -3.45
CA VAL A 36 -3.11 -2.09 -2.25
C VAL A 36 -3.54 -3.44 -1.70
N SER A 37 -3.42 -3.63 -0.39
CA SER A 37 -4.02 -4.75 0.33
C SER A 37 -4.97 -4.22 1.41
N PHE A 38 -5.94 -5.03 1.79
CA PHE A 38 -6.92 -4.69 2.82
C PHE A 38 -6.74 -5.57 4.05
N SER A 39 -7.15 -5.09 5.21
CA SER A 39 -7.12 -5.89 6.45
C SER A 39 -8.11 -7.06 6.47
N SER A 40 -9.05 -7.12 5.53
CA SER A 40 -10.01 -8.23 5.38
C SER A 40 -10.46 -8.37 3.93
N GLU A 41 -10.93 -9.57 3.56
CA GLU A 41 -11.51 -9.84 2.24
C GLU A 41 -12.77 -9.00 2.00
N ALA A 42 -13.63 -8.83 3.01
CA ALA A 42 -14.86 -8.03 2.89
C ALA A 42 -14.59 -6.57 2.49
N LEU A 43 -13.54 -5.94 3.03
CA LEU A 43 -13.13 -4.59 2.61
C LEU A 43 -12.57 -4.58 1.19
N GLY A 44 -11.88 -5.66 0.81
CA GLY A 44 -11.44 -5.88 -0.57
C GLY A 44 -12.62 -5.94 -1.52
N ASP A 45 -13.62 -6.77 -1.24
CA ASP A 45 -14.82 -6.90 -2.07
C ASP A 45 -15.59 -5.58 -2.20
N GLU A 46 -15.63 -4.78 -1.14
CA GLU A 46 -16.32 -3.49 -1.14
C GLU A 46 -15.60 -2.40 -1.97
N HIS A 47 -14.27 -2.33 -1.90
CA HIS A 47 -13.51 -1.18 -2.43
C HIS A 47 -12.57 -1.50 -3.59
N ALA A 48 -12.30 -2.77 -3.89
CA ALA A 48 -11.31 -3.16 -4.89
C ALA A 48 -11.62 -2.61 -6.28
N GLU A 49 -12.87 -2.68 -6.73
CA GLU A 49 -13.27 -2.21 -8.07
C GLU A 49 -12.98 -0.71 -8.24
N ALA A 50 -13.36 0.11 -7.27
CA ALA A 50 -13.12 1.55 -7.29
C ALA A 50 -11.62 1.89 -7.34
N LEU A 51 -10.78 1.19 -6.56
CA LEU A 51 -9.33 1.39 -6.59
C LEU A 51 -8.70 0.87 -7.90
N GLN A 52 -9.23 -0.21 -8.48
CA GLN A 52 -8.76 -0.69 -9.78
C GLN A 52 -9.04 0.32 -10.90
N LEU A 53 -10.20 0.99 -10.88
CA LEU A 53 -10.52 2.08 -11.80
C LEU A 53 -9.56 3.29 -11.67
N LEU A 54 -9.01 3.50 -10.47
CA LEU A 54 -7.99 4.51 -10.19
C LEU A 54 -6.56 4.04 -10.55
N GLY A 55 -6.38 2.83 -11.06
CA GLY A 55 -5.10 2.29 -11.50
C GLY A 55 -4.31 1.51 -10.44
N TYR A 56 -4.90 1.23 -9.27
CA TYR A 56 -4.27 0.41 -8.25
C TYR A 56 -4.37 -1.08 -8.57
N ARG A 57 -3.31 -1.83 -8.23
CA ARG A 57 -3.34 -3.29 -8.25
C ARG A 57 -3.70 -3.83 -6.88
N VAL A 58 -4.89 -4.39 -6.75
CA VAL A 58 -5.33 -5.02 -5.49
C VAL A 58 -4.63 -6.38 -5.33
N VAL A 59 -4.02 -6.62 -4.18
CA VAL A 59 -3.37 -7.89 -3.83
C VAL A 59 -4.07 -8.53 -2.64
N HIS A 60 -3.78 -9.81 -2.40
CA HIS A 60 -4.35 -10.54 -1.27
C HIS A 60 -4.02 -9.86 0.07
N PRO A 61 -4.94 -9.95 1.05
CA PRO A 61 -4.68 -9.45 2.38
C PRO A 61 -3.40 -10.10 2.94
N PRO A 62 -2.58 -9.36 3.71
CA PRO A 62 -1.45 -9.95 4.39
C PRO A 62 -1.93 -11.06 5.34
N PRO A 63 -1.11 -12.09 5.59
CA PRO A 63 -1.50 -13.19 6.49
C PRO A 63 -1.99 -12.65 7.83
N VAL A 64 -3.13 -13.18 8.28
CA VAL A 64 -3.89 -12.67 9.42
C VAL A 64 -2.98 -12.63 10.66
N THR A 65 -2.72 -11.42 11.16
CA THR A 65 -2.09 -11.25 12.47
C THR A 65 -3.02 -11.73 13.57
N ALA A 66 -2.50 -12.31 14.65
CA ALA A 66 -3.29 -12.83 15.79
C ALA A 66 -4.16 -11.77 16.52
N MET A 67 -4.13 -10.50 16.08
CA MET A 67 -4.92 -9.40 16.62
C MET A 67 -5.76 -8.79 15.49
N PRO A 68 -7.07 -8.53 15.70
CA PRO A 68 -7.89 -7.86 14.71
C PRO A 68 -7.32 -6.47 14.42
N LEU A 69 -7.01 -6.22 13.16
CA LEU A 69 -6.61 -4.90 12.71
C LEU A 69 -7.86 -4.02 12.56
N PRO A 70 -7.77 -2.71 12.84
CA PRO A 70 -8.80 -1.78 12.39
C PRO A 70 -8.98 -1.90 10.87
N PRO A 71 -10.14 -1.50 10.31
CA PRO A 71 -10.36 -1.50 8.87
C PRO A 71 -9.35 -0.58 8.20
N VAL A 72 -8.35 -1.17 7.54
CA VAL A 72 -7.24 -0.43 6.92
C VAL A 72 -6.95 -0.95 5.53
N ALA A 73 -6.40 -0.05 4.72
CA ALA A 73 -5.80 -0.34 3.43
C ALA A 73 -4.32 0.04 3.49
N ASP A 74 -3.46 -0.92 3.14
CA ASP A 74 -2.02 -0.74 3.04
C ASP A 74 -1.65 -0.52 1.57
N PHE A 75 -1.00 0.60 1.27
CA PHE A 75 -0.56 0.98 -0.07
C PHE A 75 0.96 0.91 -0.15
N LEU A 76 1.49 0.12 -1.09
CA LEU A 76 2.92 0.07 -1.35
C LEU A 76 3.25 0.98 -2.54
N ILE A 77 3.94 2.07 -2.25
CA ILE A 77 4.27 3.14 -3.19
C ILE A 77 5.78 3.15 -3.41
N GLY A 78 6.21 2.94 -4.66
CA GLY A 78 7.63 2.94 -5.01
C GLY A 78 8.29 4.32 -4.95
N GLU A 79 9.57 4.36 -4.57
CA GLU A 79 10.36 5.61 -4.48
C GLU A 79 10.33 6.42 -5.78
N ALA A 80 10.49 5.78 -6.94
CA ALA A 80 10.48 6.46 -8.24
C ALA A 80 9.18 7.25 -8.50
N LEU A 81 8.04 6.78 -7.95
CA LEU A 81 6.78 7.50 -8.04
C LEU A 81 6.77 8.70 -7.10
N LEU A 82 7.24 8.52 -5.86
CA LEU A 82 7.33 9.61 -4.87
C LEU A 82 8.27 10.74 -5.33
N ASP A 83 9.39 10.38 -5.97
CA ASP A 83 10.36 11.35 -6.50
C ASP A 83 9.79 12.14 -7.70
N ARG A 84 9.10 11.47 -8.62
CA ARG A 84 8.54 12.11 -9.82
C ARG A 84 7.22 12.83 -9.57
N HIS A 85 6.44 12.37 -8.59
CA HIS A 85 5.12 12.89 -8.25
C HIS A 85 5.03 13.18 -6.74
N PRO A 86 5.76 14.19 -6.23
CA PRO A 86 5.80 14.47 -4.78
C PRO A 86 4.43 14.88 -4.21
N THR A 87 3.54 15.44 -5.03
CA THR A 87 2.16 15.75 -4.64
C THR A 87 1.33 14.50 -4.35
N TYR A 88 1.55 13.42 -5.11
CA TYR A 88 0.89 12.13 -4.88
C TYR A 88 1.30 11.55 -3.52
N GLY A 89 2.61 11.55 -3.23
CA GLY A 89 3.12 11.14 -1.92
C GLY A 89 2.56 11.98 -0.77
N ARG A 90 2.40 13.29 -0.97
CA ARG A 90 1.80 14.19 0.03
C ARG A 90 0.32 13.87 0.29
N SER A 91 -0.46 13.61 -0.74
CA SER A 91 -1.87 13.22 -0.59
C SER A 91 -2.02 11.94 0.27
N PHE A 92 -1.12 10.97 0.10
CA PHE A 92 -1.09 9.80 0.97
C PHE A 92 -0.64 10.13 2.39
N ALA A 93 0.39 10.97 2.57
CA ALA A 93 0.87 11.35 3.89
C ALA A 93 -0.18 12.10 4.73
N GLU A 94 -1.05 12.88 4.09
CA GLU A 94 -2.14 13.62 4.74
C GLU A 94 -3.26 12.70 5.25
N GLN A 95 -3.49 11.58 4.56
CA GLN A 95 -4.56 10.61 4.88
C GLN A 95 -4.05 9.42 5.73
N ALA A 96 -2.76 9.11 5.64
CA ALA A 96 -2.19 7.94 6.27
C ALA A 96 -2.21 8.04 7.79
N LYS A 97 -2.77 7.02 8.44
CA LYS A 97 -2.65 6.87 9.89
C LYS A 97 -1.20 6.53 10.28
N ARG A 98 -0.50 5.79 9.42
CA ARG A 98 0.92 5.47 9.53
C ARG A 98 1.56 5.38 8.16
N ALA A 99 2.80 5.81 8.05
CA ALA A 99 3.62 5.62 6.85
C ALA A 99 4.99 5.06 7.27
N TYR A 100 5.42 4.01 6.58
CA TYR A 100 6.70 3.34 6.85
C TYR A 100 7.64 3.58 5.68
N ASN A 101 8.72 4.32 5.91
CA ASN A 101 9.79 4.44 4.92
C ASN A 101 10.59 3.14 4.89
N LEU A 102 10.56 2.44 3.76
CA LEU A 102 11.17 1.12 3.61
C LEU A 102 12.69 1.17 3.47
N ALA A 103 13.26 2.35 3.18
CA ALA A 103 14.71 2.56 3.24
C ALA A 103 15.24 2.53 4.69
N PHE A 104 14.37 2.72 5.69
CA PHE A 104 14.73 2.58 7.10
C PHE A 104 14.55 1.13 7.56
N GLY A 105 15.67 0.42 7.76
CA GLY A 105 15.71 -1.00 8.11
C GLY A 105 14.74 -1.43 9.23
N PRO A 106 14.65 -0.72 10.38
CA PRO A 106 13.70 -1.07 11.43
C PRO A 106 12.23 -0.95 11.01
N ALA A 107 11.88 0.08 10.24
CA ALA A 107 10.52 0.26 9.73
C ALA A 107 10.18 -0.83 8.71
N ALA A 108 11.10 -1.16 7.82
CA ALA A 108 10.93 -2.25 6.86
C ALA A 108 10.76 -3.62 7.54
N ALA A 109 11.49 -3.88 8.62
CA ALA A 109 11.36 -5.13 9.39
C ALA A 109 9.98 -5.26 10.06
N LEU A 110 9.40 -4.16 10.55
CA LEU A 110 8.08 -4.17 11.21
C LEU A 110 6.93 -4.51 10.25
N VAL A 111 7.11 -4.29 8.94
CA VAL A 111 6.06 -4.49 7.92
C VAL A 111 6.47 -5.48 6.85
N ALA A 112 7.47 -6.32 7.12
CA ALA A 112 8.07 -7.22 6.13
C ALA A 112 7.02 -8.17 5.51
N ASP A 113 6.17 -8.79 6.33
CA ASP A 113 5.12 -9.72 5.87
C ASP A 113 4.09 -9.02 4.96
N VAL A 114 3.79 -7.75 5.23
CA VAL A 114 2.88 -6.96 4.39
C VAL A 114 3.57 -6.64 3.06
N VAL A 115 4.81 -6.18 3.09
CA VAL A 115 5.57 -5.91 1.86
C VAL A 115 5.77 -7.17 1.00
N GLU A 116 5.93 -8.33 1.63
CA GLU A 116 5.98 -9.63 0.96
C GLU A 116 4.67 -9.94 0.22
N ALA A 117 3.51 -9.75 0.85
CA ALA A 117 2.20 -9.91 0.20
C ALA A 117 2.03 -9.00 -1.03
N HIS A 118 2.56 -7.77 -0.96
CA HIS A 118 2.52 -6.81 -2.06
C HIS A 118 3.46 -7.14 -3.23
N THR A 119 4.64 -7.69 -2.93
CA THR A 119 5.68 -7.95 -3.92
C THR A 119 5.65 -9.38 -4.48
N GLY A 120 5.00 -10.31 -3.77
CA GLY A 120 5.06 -11.74 -4.05
C GLY A 120 6.45 -12.33 -3.82
N ILE A 121 7.34 -11.62 -3.11
CA ILE A 121 8.71 -12.03 -2.84
C ILE A 121 8.82 -12.45 -1.39
N ALA A 122 9.09 -13.74 -1.16
CA ALA A 122 9.35 -14.26 0.17
C ALA A 122 10.62 -13.62 0.77
N SER A 123 10.49 -13.04 1.97
CA SER A 123 11.67 -12.58 2.72
C SER A 123 12.43 -13.80 3.23
N SER A 124 13.50 -14.17 2.52
CA SER A 124 14.44 -15.25 2.91
C SER A 124 15.41 -14.82 4.00
#